data_AF-A0A1I0BF54-F1
#
_entry.id   AF-A0A1I0BF54-F1
#
_cell.length_a   1.000
_cell.length_b   1.000
_cell.length_c   1.000
_cell.angle_alpha   90.00
_cell.angle_beta   90.00
_cell.angle_gamma   90.00
#
_symmetry.space_group_name_H-M   'P 1'
#
loop_
_entity.id
_entity.type
_entity.pdbx_description
1 polymer ?
#
loop_
_entity_poly.entity_id
_entity_poly.type
_entity_poly.pdbx_seq_one_letter_code
_entity_poly.pdbx_strand_id
1 'polypeptide(L)'
;MSSKEEYIKKHNVSEKEFLIYCVNALNDNFMLNDDDNVNDLKGFLYDLITDYFNGIDYLNKVIEAQKNNLTDSYMIGLYNGLATAKAILLNNNENIKLADNTIKPYKLEDLKPDMWVWDSYWEECFEIGELYKKKNEIDILIHNNNINTKRYETIKFEENRFYPVQCAMR
;
A
#
# COMPACT_ATOMS: atom_id res chain seq x y z
N MET A 1 27.60 -8.06 27.57
CA MET A 1 26.91 -6.81 27.17
C MET A 1 25.47 -7.19 26.90
N SER A 2 24.49 -6.49 27.46
CA SER A 2 23.08 -6.74 27.12
C SER A 2 22.84 -6.37 25.65
N SER A 3 21.98 -7.09 24.95
CA SER A 3 21.62 -6.72 23.58
C SER A 3 20.86 -5.38 23.54
N LYS A 4 20.73 -4.79 22.35
CA LYS A 4 19.88 -3.61 22.13
C LYS A 4 18.45 -3.87 22.65
N GLU A 5 17.88 -5.02 22.28
CA GLU A 5 16.51 -5.39 22.65
C GLU A 5 16.35 -5.56 24.16
N GLU A 6 17.34 -6.17 24.83
CA GLU A 6 17.34 -6.32 26.29
C GLU A 6 17.40 -4.97 27.00
N TYR A 7 18.20 -4.02 26.52
CA TYR A 7 18.31 -2.69 27.11
C TYR A 7 16.99 -1.91 26.97
N ILE A 8 16.46 -1.85 25.75
CA ILE A 8 15.18 -1.19 25.43
C ILE A 8 14.08 -1.74 26.34
N LYS A 9 13.97 -3.07 26.45
CA LYS A 9 12.96 -3.73 27.27
C LYS A 9 13.15 -3.47 28.77
N LYS A 10 14.39 -3.55 29.26
CA LYS A 10 14.71 -3.33 30.69
C LYS A 10 14.43 -1.91 31.14
N HIS A 11 14.72 -0.93 30.29
CA HIS A 11 14.62 0.49 30.61
C HIS A 11 13.28 1.12 30.17
N ASN A 12 12.43 0.35 29.47
CA ASN A 12 11.13 0.81 28.97
C ASN A 12 11.23 2.10 28.16
N VAL A 13 12.23 2.17 27.28
CA VAL A 13 12.47 3.28 26.36
C VAL A 13 12.17 2.85 24.93
N SER A 14 11.83 3.79 24.06
CA SER A 14 11.77 3.55 22.62
C SER A 14 13.16 3.38 22.01
N GLU A 15 13.24 2.81 20.81
CA GLU A 15 14.49 2.74 20.05
C GLU A 15 15.07 4.13 19.77
N LYS A 16 14.22 5.11 19.48
CA LYS A 16 14.64 6.50 19.26
C LYS A 16 15.35 7.08 20.49
N GLU A 17 14.75 6.91 21.67
CA GLU A 17 15.33 7.38 22.93
C GLU A 17 16.63 6.65 23.26
N PHE A 18 16.69 5.34 23.00
CA PHE A 18 17.92 4.57 23.13
C PHE A 18 19.06 5.10 22.24
N LEU A 19 18.79 5.37 20.96
CA LEU A 19 19.78 5.91 20.03
C LEU A 19 20.23 7.32 20.45
N ILE A 20 19.31 8.17 20.89
CA ILE A 20 19.63 9.50 21.47
C ILE A 20 20.54 9.35 22.69
N TYR A 21 20.29 8.37 23.56
CA TYR A 21 21.17 8.07 24.69
C TYR A 21 22.57 7.63 24.22
N CYS A 22 22.67 6.77 23.21
CA CYS A 22 23.95 6.36 22.64
C CYS A 22 24.74 7.56 22.08
N VAL A 23 24.08 8.47 21.36
CA VAL A 23 24.72 9.71 20.86
C VAL A 23 25.22 10.58 22.01
N ASN A 24 24.41 10.75 23.06
CA ASN A 24 24.81 11.51 24.24
C ASN A 24 26.06 10.94 24.93
N ALA A 25 26.21 9.61 24.93
CA ALA A 25 27.34 8.92 25.55
C ALA A 25 28.67 9.05 24.78
N LEU A 26 28.66 9.55 23.54
CA LEU A 26 29.89 9.83 22.79
C LEU A 26 30.71 10.94 23.49
N ASN A 27 32.03 10.79 23.48
CA ASN A 27 32.98 11.74 24.04
C ASN A 27 34.17 11.93 23.07
N ASP A 28 35.03 12.91 23.36
CA ASP A 28 36.14 13.28 22.48
C ASP A 28 37.15 12.15 22.26
N ASN A 29 37.25 11.18 23.18
CA ASN A 29 38.14 10.01 23.00
C ASN A 29 37.70 9.09 21.86
N PHE A 30 36.49 9.27 21.32
CA PHE A 30 36.01 8.57 20.14
C PHE A 30 36.63 9.12 18.85
N MET A 31 37.08 10.37 18.85
CA MET A 31 37.65 11.02 17.67
C MET A 31 39.09 10.57 17.43
N LEU A 32 39.40 10.25 16.18
CA LEU A 32 40.73 9.78 15.77
C LEU A 32 41.64 10.93 15.31
N ASN A 33 41.07 12.11 15.00
CA ASN A 33 41.79 13.29 14.56
C ASN A 33 41.43 14.50 15.43
N ASP A 34 42.43 15.34 15.73
CA ASP A 34 42.29 16.50 16.62
C ASP A 34 41.41 17.63 16.05
N ASP A 35 41.12 17.60 14.74
CA ASP A 35 40.26 18.58 14.06
C ASP A 35 38.76 18.19 14.08
N ASP A 36 38.43 16.96 14.48
CA ASP A 36 37.04 16.47 14.54
C ASP A 36 36.41 16.80 15.89
N ASN A 37 35.28 17.50 15.87
CA ASN A 37 34.55 17.90 17.09
C ASN A 37 33.41 16.93 17.38
N VAL A 38 33.41 16.31 18.57
CA VAL A 38 32.35 15.37 18.99
C VAL A 38 30.97 16.00 18.97
N ASN A 39 30.86 17.31 19.19
CA ASN A 39 29.58 18.00 19.19
C ASN A 39 29.00 18.12 17.77
N ASP A 40 29.85 18.32 16.77
CA ASP A 40 29.41 18.39 15.38
C ASP A 40 28.93 17.01 14.89
N LEU A 41 29.66 15.95 15.25
CA LEU A 41 29.20 14.58 15.01
C LEU A 41 27.89 14.26 15.72
N LYS A 42 27.74 14.67 16.99
CA LYS A 42 26.47 14.50 17.72
C LYS A 42 25.33 15.20 17.01
N GLY A 43 25.54 16.43 16.54
CA GLY A 43 24.57 17.18 15.72
C GLY A 43 24.13 16.39 14.49
N PHE A 44 25.09 15.93 13.68
CA PHE A 44 24.80 15.11 12.50
C PHE A 44 24.03 13.82 12.83
N LEU A 45 24.42 13.13 13.91
CA LEU A 45 23.73 11.91 14.32
C LEU A 45 22.31 12.18 14.82
N TYR A 46 22.06 13.31 15.49
CA TYR A 46 20.70 13.69 15.88
C TYR A 46 19.81 13.98 14.67
N ASP A 47 20.33 14.67 13.67
CA ASP A 47 19.60 14.94 12.43
C ASP A 47 19.28 13.63 11.71
N LEU A 48 20.27 12.74 11.58
CA LEU A 48 20.09 11.44 10.93
C LEU A 48 19.05 10.57 11.65
N ILE A 49 19.08 10.50 12.99
CA ILE A 49 18.07 9.80 13.79
C ILE A 49 16.70 10.42 13.57
N THR A 50 16.61 11.75 13.60
CA THR A 50 15.36 12.49 13.43
C THR A 50 14.74 12.21 12.06
N ASP A 51 15.52 12.32 11.00
CA ASP A 51 15.08 12.05 9.62
C ASP A 51 14.61 10.61 9.44
N TYR A 52 15.34 9.64 9.99
CA TYR A 52 14.95 8.23 9.95
C TYR A 52 13.57 7.99 10.55
N PHE A 53 13.33 8.46 11.78
CA PHE A 53 12.03 8.26 12.45
C PHE A 53 10.91 9.09 11.82
N ASN A 54 11.20 10.30 11.33
CA ASN A 54 10.23 11.10 10.58
C ASN A 54 9.81 10.38 9.29
N GLY A 55 10.76 9.73 8.59
CA GLY A 55 10.48 8.92 7.40
C GLY A 55 9.58 7.73 7.71
N ILE A 56 9.82 7.02 8.82
CA ILE A 56 8.95 5.94 9.29
C ILE A 56 7.54 6.45 9.59
N ASP A 57 7.41 7.57 10.29
CA ASP A 57 6.12 8.17 10.62
C ASP A 57 5.35 8.61 9.37
N TYR A 58 6.05 9.18 8.38
CA TYR A 58 5.45 9.52 7.10
C TYR A 58 4.94 8.26 6.37
N LEU A 59 5.76 7.21 6.29
CA LEU A 59 5.36 5.93 5.69
C LEU A 59 4.15 5.33 6.41
N ASN A 60 4.08 5.41 7.73
CA ASN A 60 2.93 4.97 8.52
C ASN A 60 1.64 5.72 8.13
N LYS A 61 1.72 7.04 7.96
CA LYS A 61 0.58 7.87 7.53
C LYS A 61 0.10 7.48 6.12
N VAL A 62 1.03 7.25 5.20
CA VAL A 62 0.71 6.81 3.82
C VAL A 62 0.05 5.43 3.83
N ILE A 63 0.58 4.49 4.60
CA ILE A 63 0.00 3.13 4.72
C ILE A 63 -1.42 3.19 5.30
N GLU A 64 -1.65 3.96 6.37
CA GLU A 64 -2.99 4.10 6.96
C GLU A 64 -3.97 4.81 6.01
N ALA A 65 -3.53 5.83 5.28
CA ALA A 65 -4.35 6.47 4.25
C ALA A 65 -4.74 5.46 3.15
N GLN A 66 -3.79 4.66 2.68
CA GLN A 66 -4.02 3.66 1.63
C GLN A 66 -4.92 2.52 2.11
N LYS A 67 -4.75 2.09 3.37
CA LYS A 67 -5.59 1.06 4.01
C LYS A 67 -7.07 1.43 4.05
N ASN A 68 -7.37 2.72 4.15
CA ASN A 68 -8.74 3.23 4.10
C ASN A 68 -9.28 3.37 2.67
N ASN A 69 -8.49 3.05 1.64
CA ASN A 69 -8.81 3.24 0.23
C ASN A 69 -8.56 1.97 -0.62
N LEU A 70 -8.88 0.79 -0.08
CA LEU A 70 -8.70 -0.51 -0.74
C LEU A 70 -9.88 -0.82 -1.67
N THR A 71 -10.07 0.00 -2.71
CA THR A 71 -11.24 -0.06 -3.60
C THR A 71 -11.14 -1.11 -4.70
N ASP A 72 -9.91 -1.48 -5.08
CA ASP A 72 -9.64 -2.40 -6.18
C ASP A 72 -8.30 -3.13 -5.97
N SER A 73 -8.01 -4.06 -6.88
CA SER A 73 -6.80 -4.89 -6.85
C SER A 73 -5.50 -4.08 -6.95
N TYR A 74 -5.51 -2.97 -7.68
CA TYR A 74 -4.36 -2.09 -7.80
C TYR A 74 -4.06 -1.41 -6.47
N MET A 75 -5.08 -0.85 -5.81
CA MET A 75 -4.95 -0.19 -4.52
C MET A 75 -4.55 -1.16 -3.40
N ILE A 76 -5.04 -2.41 -3.44
CA ILE A 76 -4.62 -3.50 -2.55
C ILE A 76 -3.14 -3.86 -2.79
N GLY A 77 -2.73 -3.97 -4.06
CA GLY A 77 -1.34 -4.21 -4.43
C GLY A 77 -0.39 -3.13 -3.91
N LEU A 78 -0.77 -1.85 -4.07
CA LEU A 78 -0.02 -0.71 -3.53
C LEU A 78 0.12 -0.78 -2.01
N TYR A 79 -0.98 -1.03 -1.28
CA TYR A 79 -0.96 -1.19 0.17
C TYR A 79 0.01 -2.31 0.60
N ASN A 80 -0.09 -3.48 -0.05
CA ASN A 80 0.75 -4.64 0.25
C ASN A 80 2.23 -4.37 -0.04
N GLY A 81 2.53 -3.65 -1.12
CA GLY A 81 3.89 -3.20 -1.44
C GLY A 81 4.46 -2.28 -0.36
N LEU A 82 3.68 -1.29 0.08
CA LEU A 82 4.08 -0.35 1.13
C LEU A 82 4.28 -1.05 2.49
N ALA A 83 3.37 -1.96 2.87
CA ALA A 83 3.51 -2.75 4.09
C ALA A 83 4.77 -3.62 4.08
N THR A 84 5.08 -4.22 2.92
CA THR A 84 6.32 -5.01 2.72
C THR A 84 7.57 -4.13 2.81
N ALA A 85 7.58 -2.97 2.14
CA ALA A 85 8.70 -2.03 2.18
C ALA A 85 9.01 -1.58 3.61
N LYS A 86 7.97 -1.26 4.40
CA LYS A 86 8.11 -0.94 5.83
C LYS A 86 8.75 -2.09 6.62
N ALA A 87 8.31 -3.32 6.40
CA ALA A 87 8.85 -4.48 7.10
C ALA A 87 10.34 -4.70 6.79
N ILE A 88 10.75 -4.55 5.53
CA ILE A 88 12.15 -4.62 5.10
C ILE A 88 12.98 -3.52 5.78
N LEU A 89 12.51 -2.27 5.74
CA LEU A 89 13.22 -1.13 6.36
C LEU A 89 13.43 -1.30 7.87
N LEU A 90 12.49 -1.95 8.55
CA LEU A 90 12.55 -2.18 9.99
C LEU A 90 13.16 -3.54 10.36
N ASN A 91 13.61 -4.32 9.37
CA ASN A 91 14.07 -5.70 9.53
C ASN A 91 13.08 -6.59 10.33
N ASN A 92 11.78 -6.34 10.17
CA ASN A 92 10.70 -6.92 10.96
C ASN A 92 9.74 -7.71 10.06
N ASN A 93 10.21 -8.83 9.53
CA ASN A 93 9.48 -9.65 8.55
C ASN A 93 8.42 -10.57 9.17
N GLU A 94 8.41 -10.76 10.49
CA GLU A 94 7.69 -11.87 11.13
C GLU A 94 6.17 -11.68 11.27
N ASN A 95 5.61 -10.51 10.94
CA ASN A 95 4.17 -10.24 11.15
C ASN A 95 3.51 -9.35 10.08
N ILE A 96 3.91 -9.48 8.81
CA ILE A 96 3.29 -8.71 7.73
C ILE A 96 1.87 -9.24 7.46
N LYS A 97 0.85 -8.54 7.95
CA LYS A 97 -0.56 -8.77 7.58
C LYS A 97 -0.86 -8.06 6.27
N LEU A 98 -0.63 -8.78 5.17
CA LEU A 98 -1.03 -8.32 3.83
C LEU A 98 -2.56 -8.40 3.69
N ALA A 99 -3.12 -7.43 2.99
CA ALA A 99 -4.51 -7.50 2.56
C ALA A 99 -4.66 -8.63 1.54
N ASP A 100 -5.76 -9.38 1.64
CA ASP A 100 -6.10 -10.43 0.70
C ASP A 100 -6.19 -9.85 -0.71
N ASN A 101 -5.30 -10.30 -1.61
CA ASN A 101 -5.26 -9.88 -3.01
C ASN A 101 -6.08 -10.83 -3.90
N THR A 102 -6.96 -11.64 -3.31
CA THR A 102 -7.94 -12.42 -4.07
C THR A 102 -8.92 -11.44 -4.71
N ILE A 103 -8.74 -11.21 -6.00
CA ILE A 103 -9.63 -10.39 -6.79
C ILE A 103 -11.01 -11.04 -6.77
N LYS A 104 -11.95 -10.39 -6.09
CA LYS A 104 -13.33 -10.83 -6.03
C LYS A 104 -14.10 -10.27 -7.22
N PRO A 105 -15.09 -11.02 -7.73
CA PRO A 105 -16.02 -10.46 -8.68
C PRO A 105 -16.78 -9.30 -8.05
N TYR A 106 -17.11 -8.31 -8.87
CA TYR A 106 -17.97 -7.20 -8.48
C TYR A 106 -19.37 -7.70 -8.15
N LYS A 107 -19.96 -7.10 -7.12
CA LYS A 107 -21.40 -7.18 -6.90
C LYS A 107 -22.11 -6.09 -7.70
N LEU A 108 -23.41 -6.23 -7.89
CA LEU A 108 -24.20 -5.24 -8.64
C LEU A 108 -24.12 -3.84 -8.02
N GLU A 109 -24.01 -3.76 -6.70
CA GLU A 109 -23.86 -2.50 -5.97
C GLU A 109 -22.51 -1.79 -6.21
N ASP A 110 -21.47 -2.53 -6.58
CA ASP A 110 -20.12 -2.01 -6.82
C ASP A 110 -19.96 -1.42 -8.23
N LEU A 111 -20.82 -1.84 -9.16
CA LEU A 111 -20.79 -1.38 -10.55
C LEU A 111 -21.33 0.06 -10.67
N LYS A 112 -20.73 0.82 -11.59
CA LYS A 112 -21.12 2.21 -11.92
C LYS A 112 -20.96 2.48 -13.43
N PRO A 113 -21.70 3.45 -14.00
CA PRO A 113 -21.44 3.92 -15.36
C PRO A 113 -19.98 4.31 -15.59
N ASP A 114 -19.52 4.20 -16.84
CA ASP A 114 -18.16 4.49 -17.32
C ASP A 114 -17.06 3.59 -16.72
N MET A 115 -17.45 2.55 -15.98
CA MET A 115 -16.52 1.59 -15.39
C MET A 115 -16.16 0.50 -16.40
N TRP A 116 -14.88 0.22 -16.57
CA TRP A 116 -14.43 -0.95 -17.33
C TRP A 116 -14.39 -2.19 -16.44
N VAL A 117 -14.93 -3.30 -16.94
CA VAL A 117 -14.95 -4.61 -16.26
C VAL A 117 -14.50 -5.70 -17.21
N TRP A 118 -13.89 -6.75 -16.66
CA TRP A 118 -13.67 -8.03 -17.33
C TRP A 118 -14.91 -8.90 -17.14
N ASP A 119 -15.52 -9.34 -18.24
CA ASP A 119 -16.60 -10.31 -18.22
C ASP A 119 -16.01 -11.73 -18.38
N SER A 120 -16.11 -12.55 -17.34
CA SER A 120 -15.57 -13.92 -17.38
C SER A 120 -16.38 -14.89 -18.21
N TYR A 121 -17.61 -14.55 -18.61
CA TYR A 121 -18.45 -15.40 -19.45
C TYR A 121 -18.14 -15.22 -20.94
N TRP A 122 -17.94 -13.95 -21.36
CA TRP A 122 -17.55 -13.64 -22.74
C TRP A 122 -16.05 -13.55 -22.95
N GLU A 123 -15.27 -13.57 -21.87
CA GLU A 123 -13.81 -13.40 -21.90
C GLU A 123 -13.41 -12.11 -22.65
N GLU A 124 -14.13 -11.02 -22.38
CA GLU A 124 -13.89 -9.71 -22.96
C GLU A 124 -14.06 -8.58 -21.93
N CYS A 125 -13.42 -7.44 -22.19
CA CYS A 125 -13.58 -6.24 -21.38
C CYS A 125 -14.68 -5.34 -21.95
N PHE A 126 -15.59 -4.90 -21.09
CA PHE A 126 -16.66 -3.97 -21.45
C PHE A 126 -16.66 -2.73 -20.57
N GLU A 127 -17.07 -1.60 -21.15
CA GLU A 127 -17.44 -0.41 -20.40
C GLU A 127 -18.92 -0.51 -19.99
N ILE A 128 -19.23 -0.28 -18.71
CA ILE A 128 -20.59 -0.22 -18.20
C ILE A 128 -21.23 1.10 -18.65
N GLY A 129 -22.34 1.02 -19.40
CA GLY A 129 -23.14 2.17 -19.80
C GLY A 129 -24.09 2.62 -18.68
N GLU A 130 -25.11 1.82 -18.40
CA GLU A 130 -26.17 2.15 -17.44
C GLU A 130 -26.53 0.93 -16.57
N LEU A 131 -27.03 1.18 -15.36
CA LEU A 131 -27.39 0.14 -14.39
C LEU A 131 -28.87 0.22 -14.02
N TYR A 132 -29.61 -0.85 -14.29
CA TYR A 132 -31.01 -0.99 -13.93
C TYR A 132 -31.13 -1.88 -12.68
N LYS A 133 -30.73 -1.34 -11.51
CA LYS A 133 -30.66 -2.09 -10.24
C LYS A 133 -31.96 -2.82 -9.86
N LYS A 134 -33.13 -2.26 -10.19
CA LYS A 134 -34.44 -2.91 -9.91
C LYS A 134 -34.70 -4.17 -10.74
N LYS A 135 -34.03 -4.29 -11.90
CA LYS A 135 -34.17 -5.40 -12.84
C LYS A 135 -32.97 -6.34 -12.84
N ASN A 136 -31.92 -6.01 -12.07
CA ASN A 136 -30.61 -6.66 -12.13
C ASN A 136 -30.08 -6.72 -13.58
N GLU A 137 -30.19 -5.61 -14.30
CA GLU A 137 -29.75 -5.49 -15.69
C GLU A 137 -28.71 -4.37 -15.81
N ILE A 138 -27.81 -4.52 -16.78
CA ILE A 138 -26.70 -3.61 -17.04
C ILE A 138 -26.57 -3.44 -18.54
N ASP A 139 -26.41 -2.21 -19.00
CA ASP A 139 -25.99 -1.93 -20.36
C ASP A 139 -24.47 -2.01 -20.43
N ILE A 140 -23.95 -2.82 -21.35
CA ILE A 140 -22.53 -2.88 -21.67
C ILE A 140 -22.26 -2.30 -23.05
N LEU A 141 -21.13 -1.61 -23.19
CA LEU A 141 -20.72 -1.01 -24.44
C LEU A 141 -19.85 -1.98 -25.25
N ILE A 142 -20.34 -2.39 -26.43
CA ILE A 142 -19.61 -3.22 -27.37
C ILE A 142 -18.89 -2.31 -28.37
N HIS A 143 -17.56 -2.33 -28.33
CA HIS A 143 -16.69 -1.61 -29.27
C HIS A 143 -16.44 -2.46 -30.51
N ASN A 144 -17.22 -2.25 -31.57
CA ASN A 144 -17.03 -2.97 -32.82
C ASN A 144 -16.01 -2.22 -33.71
N ASN A 145 -14.78 -2.73 -33.80
CA ASN A 145 -13.64 -2.04 -34.45
C ASN A 145 -13.85 -1.67 -35.94
N ASN A 146 -14.85 -2.25 -36.61
CA ASN A 146 -15.06 -2.08 -38.05
C ASN A 146 -16.10 -0.99 -38.40
N ILE A 147 -16.85 -0.51 -37.42
CA ILE A 147 -17.93 0.46 -37.64
C ILE A 147 -17.86 1.38 -36.42
N ASN A 148 -17.51 2.66 -36.59
CA ASN A 148 -17.42 3.68 -35.52
C ASN A 148 -18.78 3.97 -34.84
N THR A 149 -19.49 2.94 -34.41
CA THR A 149 -20.81 2.94 -33.80
C THR A 149 -20.70 2.25 -32.45
N LYS A 150 -20.93 3.03 -31.40
CA LYS A 150 -21.15 2.51 -30.05
C LYS A 150 -22.47 1.74 -30.04
N ARG A 151 -22.44 0.46 -29.70
CA ARG A 151 -23.65 -0.35 -29.47
C ARG A 151 -23.71 -0.71 -27.99
N TYR A 152 -24.83 -0.37 -27.36
CA TYR A 152 -25.15 -0.85 -26.03
C TYR A 152 -25.93 -2.16 -26.14
N GLU A 153 -25.62 -3.10 -25.26
CA GLU A 153 -26.38 -4.34 -25.10
C GLU A 153 -26.78 -4.49 -23.64
N THR A 154 -28.09 -4.61 -23.40
CA THR A 154 -28.63 -4.84 -22.06
C THR A 154 -28.51 -6.32 -21.73
N ILE A 155 -27.79 -6.62 -20.66
CA ILE A 155 -27.61 -7.99 -20.15
C ILE A 155 -28.07 -8.08 -18.70
N LYS A 156 -28.45 -9.29 -18.25
CA LYS A 156 -28.71 -9.54 -16.84
C LYS A 156 -27.39 -9.66 -16.09
N PHE A 157 -27.32 -9.05 -14.91
CA PHE A 157 -26.24 -9.26 -13.97
C PHE A 157 -26.28 -10.69 -13.43
N GLU A 158 -25.11 -11.32 -13.38
CA GLU A 158 -24.89 -12.62 -12.78
C GLU A 158 -23.77 -12.52 -11.75
N GLU A 159 -24.00 -13.10 -10.57
CA GLU A 159 -22.96 -13.15 -9.54
C GLU A 159 -21.75 -13.92 -10.07
N ASN A 160 -20.55 -13.46 -9.71
CA ASN A 160 -19.28 -14.06 -10.11
C ASN A 160 -18.92 -13.95 -11.60
N ARG A 161 -19.54 -13.03 -12.35
CA ARG A 161 -19.25 -12.80 -13.78
C ARG A 161 -18.33 -11.62 -14.07
N PHE A 162 -18.55 -10.47 -13.42
CA PHE A 162 -17.80 -9.25 -13.70
C PHE A 162 -16.65 -9.08 -12.72
N TYR A 163 -15.45 -8.87 -13.21
CA TYR A 163 -14.23 -8.68 -12.43
C TYR A 163 -13.55 -7.36 -12.80
N PRO A 164 -12.61 -6.88 -11.99
CA PRO A 164 -11.69 -5.84 -12.41
C PRO A 164 -10.95 -6.23 -13.70
N VAL A 165 -10.72 -5.26 -14.61
CA VAL A 165 -10.07 -5.49 -15.91
C VAL A 165 -8.70 -6.16 -15.84
N GLN A 166 -8.01 -6.06 -14.70
CA GLN A 166 -6.72 -6.72 -14.49
C GLN A 166 -6.84 -8.26 -14.51
N CYS A 167 -8.04 -8.82 -14.40
CA CYS A 167 -8.28 -10.25 -14.57
C CYS A 167 -8.25 -10.73 -16.03
N ALA A 168 -8.35 -9.84 -17.01
CA ALA A 168 -8.39 -10.20 -18.44
C ALA A 168 -7.08 -10.82 -18.97
N MET A 169 -5.97 -10.73 -18.23
CA MET A 169 -4.66 -11.24 -18.62
C MET A 169 -4.14 -12.38 -17.72
N ARG A 170 -5.02 -13.00 -16.94
CA ARG A 170 -4.68 -14.18 -16.14
C ARG A 170 -4.91 -15.49 -16.88
#